data_AF-A0A0Q5DJY7-F1
#
_entry.id   AF-A0A0Q5DJY7-F1
#
_cell.length_a   1.000
_cell.length_b   1.000
_cell.length_c   1.000
_cell.angle_alpha   90.00
_cell.angle_beta   90.00
_cell.angle_gamma   90.00
#
_symmetry.space_group_name_H-M   'P 1'
#
loop_
_entity.id
_entity.type
_entity.pdbx_description
1 polymer ?
#
loop_
_entity_poly.entity_id
_entity_poly.type
_entity_poly.pdbx_seq_one_letter_code
_entity_poly.pdbx_strand_id
1 'polypeptide(L)'
;MATPVSITPGSSNVGSSSVGAVKASATGSDKTADVSPTAKAKAQLNASIVQASLTVSLKTANDPMSVVFKTALTGINEALEADFGKDAIQNAASQDNTPEATANRIVALSTGFYEAYKRQNPGQDDETALNNFMDTVKKGVEQGFKEARSILEGFKVLNGELSANIDKTYDLIQKGFADFAAAQKAPPAGAEATGAVGVSAAVTPKAPGNGDSGAGVRQIDPPAV
;
A
#
# COMPACT_ATOMS: atom_id res chain seq x y z
N MET A 1 -46.70 -10.03 -35.02
CA MET A 1 -46.71 -8.65 -35.55
C MET A 1 -45.41 -7.98 -35.13
N ALA A 2 -44.39 -8.06 -35.98
CA ALA A 2 -43.06 -7.51 -35.76
C ALA A 2 -42.62 -6.81 -37.04
N THR A 3 -42.07 -5.60 -36.93
CA THR A 3 -41.40 -4.89 -38.02
C THR A 3 -40.10 -4.27 -37.49
N PRO A 4 -38.92 -4.68 -38.00
CA PRO A 4 -37.66 -3.97 -37.82
C PRO A 4 -37.44 -2.94 -38.94
N VAL A 5 -36.76 -1.83 -38.62
CA VAL A 5 -36.35 -0.80 -39.59
C VAL A 5 -34.89 -1.04 -40.00
N SER A 6 -34.65 -1.18 -41.31
CA SER A 6 -33.37 -1.51 -41.92
C SER A 6 -32.53 -0.27 -42.23
N ILE A 7 -31.22 -0.41 -42.08
CA ILE A 7 -30.18 0.57 -42.46
C ILE A 7 -29.52 0.02 -43.73
N THR A 8 -29.45 0.81 -44.80
CA THR A 8 -28.82 0.44 -46.08
C THR A 8 -27.42 1.05 -46.19
N PRO A 9 -26.39 0.29 -46.61
CA PRO A 9 -25.06 0.81 -46.92
C PRO A 9 -24.91 1.11 -48.42
N GLY A 10 -24.19 2.18 -48.77
CA GLY A 10 -23.81 2.52 -50.14
C GLY A 10 -22.31 2.82 -50.22
N SER A 11 -21.60 2.02 -51.02
CA SER A 11 -20.16 2.08 -51.27
C SER A 11 -19.87 2.47 -52.73
N SER A 12 -18.59 2.73 -53.05
CA SER A 12 -17.94 3.08 -54.34
C SER A 12 -17.82 4.59 -54.63
N ASN A 13 -16.74 5.13 -55.21
CA ASN A 13 -15.68 4.55 -56.03
C ASN A 13 -14.41 5.46 -56.02
N VAL A 14 -13.24 4.85 -56.23
CA VAL A 14 -11.92 5.48 -56.38
C VAL A 14 -11.66 5.81 -57.86
N GLY A 15 -11.01 6.95 -58.15
CA GLY A 15 -10.60 7.29 -59.51
C GLY A 15 -9.53 8.39 -59.55
N SER A 16 -8.28 7.97 -59.79
CA SER A 16 -7.08 8.78 -60.04
C SER A 16 -7.09 9.41 -61.44
N SER A 17 -6.48 10.60 -61.62
CA SER A 17 -5.33 10.86 -62.53
C SER A 17 -5.30 12.24 -63.23
N SER A 18 -4.08 12.81 -63.23
CA SER A 18 -3.38 13.58 -64.29
C SER A 18 -3.76 15.02 -64.67
N VAL A 19 -2.90 15.95 -64.22
CA VAL A 19 -2.07 16.96 -64.93
C VAL A 19 -2.56 17.54 -66.29
N GLY A 20 -2.57 18.88 -66.39
CA GLY A 20 -2.42 19.61 -67.67
C GLY A 20 -2.89 21.07 -67.63
N ALA A 21 -1.95 22.01 -67.78
CA ALA A 21 -2.12 23.48 -67.85
C ALA A 21 -3.06 23.93 -69.01
N VAL A 22 -3.65 25.13 -69.11
CA VAL A 22 -3.10 26.50 -69.11
C VAL A 22 -4.32 27.47 -69.13
N LYS A 23 -4.25 28.63 -68.46
CA LYS A 23 -4.37 29.99 -69.06
C LYS A 23 -4.77 31.04 -68.03
N ALA A 24 -3.84 31.96 -67.80
CA ALA A 24 -4.07 33.23 -67.14
C ALA A 24 -5.01 34.12 -67.97
N SER A 25 -5.97 34.76 -67.29
CA SER A 25 -6.49 36.06 -67.69
C SER A 25 -6.77 36.84 -66.42
N ALA A 26 -5.91 37.83 -66.18
CA ALA A 26 -6.13 38.87 -65.20
C ALA A 26 -7.28 39.76 -65.64
N THR A 27 -8.16 40.16 -64.72
CA THR A 27 -8.76 41.50 -64.66
C THR A 27 -9.45 41.66 -63.29
N GLY A 28 -9.06 42.72 -62.57
CA GLY A 28 -10.03 43.50 -61.79
C GLY A 28 -10.03 43.33 -60.28
N SER A 29 -9.22 44.18 -59.63
CA SER A 29 -9.60 44.90 -58.41
C SER A 29 -9.54 44.15 -57.08
N ASP A 30 -8.32 44.14 -56.57
CA ASP A 30 -7.94 44.39 -55.18
C ASP A 30 -9.06 45.01 -54.32
N LYS A 31 -9.66 44.19 -53.45
CA LYS A 31 -10.22 44.64 -52.17
C LYS A 31 -9.73 43.68 -51.11
N THR A 32 -8.45 43.79 -50.82
CA THR A 32 -7.92 43.40 -49.51
C THR A 32 -8.86 43.97 -48.45
N ALA A 33 -9.65 43.09 -47.84
CA ALA A 33 -10.37 43.42 -46.62
C ALA A 33 -9.30 43.76 -45.59
N ASP A 34 -9.00 45.04 -45.44
CA ASP A 34 -8.23 45.57 -44.34
C ASP A 34 -9.02 45.29 -43.06
N VAL A 35 -8.85 44.07 -42.55
CA VAL A 35 -9.30 43.71 -41.21
C VAL A 35 -8.50 44.62 -40.31
N SER A 36 -9.14 45.69 -39.84
CA SER A 36 -8.51 46.70 -39.02
C SER A 36 -7.69 46.02 -37.91
N PRO A 37 -6.54 46.58 -37.50
CA PRO A 37 -5.73 46.02 -36.42
C PRO A 37 -6.57 45.69 -35.16
N THR A 38 -7.61 46.50 -34.91
CA THR A 38 -8.60 46.28 -33.85
C THR A 38 -9.45 45.03 -34.04
N ALA A 39 -9.88 44.70 -35.26
CA ALA A 39 -10.66 43.50 -35.55
C ALA A 39 -9.80 42.22 -35.43
N LYS A 40 -8.53 42.27 -35.83
CA LYS A 40 -7.57 41.16 -35.59
C LYS A 40 -7.28 40.98 -34.09
N ALA A 41 -7.07 42.08 -33.36
CA ALA A 41 -6.86 42.04 -31.91
C ALA A 41 -8.09 41.49 -31.17
N LYS A 42 -9.32 41.88 -31.57
CA LYS A 42 -10.56 41.32 -31.04
C LYS A 42 -10.71 39.83 -31.36
N ALA A 43 -10.36 39.40 -32.57
CA ALA A 43 -10.40 37.98 -32.95
C ALA A 43 -9.41 37.13 -32.14
N GLN A 44 -8.19 37.65 -31.92
CA GLN A 44 -7.18 37.00 -31.07
C GLN A 44 -7.62 36.93 -29.61
N LEU A 45 -8.24 37.99 -29.08
CA LEU A 45 -8.81 38.01 -27.73
C LEU A 45 -9.97 37.00 -27.60
N ASN A 46 -10.86 36.94 -28.58
CA ASN A 46 -11.96 35.98 -28.57
C ASN A 46 -11.43 34.54 -28.64
N ALA A 47 -10.39 34.29 -29.43
CA ALA A 47 -9.74 32.97 -29.51
C ALA A 47 -9.05 32.59 -28.18
N SER A 48 -8.37 33.53 -27.53
CA SER A 48 -7.71 33.27 -26.24
C SER A 48 -8.71 33.07 -25.11
N ILE A 49 -9.84 33.78 -25.11
CA ILE A 49 -10.95 33.56 -24.15
C ILE A 49 -11.52 32.15 -24.33
N VAL A 50 -11.80 31.73 -25.56
CA VAL A 50 -12.32 30.37 -25.83
C VAL A 50 -11.31 29.31 -25.41
N GLN A 51 -10.02 29.48 -25.73
CA GLN A 51 -8.96 28.55 -25.33
C GLN A 51 -8.76 28.49 -23.80
N ALA A 52 -8.83 29.64 -23.13
CA ALA A 52 -8.74 29.72 -21.66
C ALA A 52 -9.96 29.05 -21.00
N SER A 53 -11.17 29.31 -21.51
CA SER A 53 -12.39 28.67 -21.00
C SER A 53 -12.38 27.16 -21.18
N LEU A 54 -11.82 26.67 -22.30
CA LEU A 54 -11.64 25.24 -22.56
C LEU A 54 -10.58 24.64 -21.61
N THR A 55 -9.47 25.34 -21.40
CA THR A 55 -8.40 24.91 -20.48
C THR A 55 -8.88 24.84 -19.03
N VAL A 56 -9.66 25.82 -18.58
CA VAL A 56 -10.28 25.82 -17.25
C VAL A 56 -11.27 24.67 -17.14
N SER A 57 -12.19 24.52 -18.10
CA SER A 57 -13.21 23.45 -18.10
C SER A 57 -12.59 22.05 -18.07
N LEU A 58 -11.51 21.82 -18.82
CA LEU A 58 -10.79 20.54 -18.86
C LEU A 58 -10.04 20.23 -17.56
N LYS A 59 -9.44 21.23 -16.90
CA LYS A 59 -8.81 21.05 -15.58
C LYS A 59 -9.86 20.80 -14.49
N THR A 60 -10.98 21.52 -14.53
CA THR A 60 -12.09 21.35 -13.58
C THR A 60 -12.94 20.10 -13.81
N ALA A 61 -12.74 19.34 -14.90
CA ALA A 61 -13.53 18.13 -15.13
C ALA A 61 -13.05 16.93 -14.28
N ASN A 62 -11.75 16.87 -13.96
CA ASN A 62 -11.15 15.73 -13.24
C ASN A 62 -10.75 16.06 -11.78
N ASP A 63 -10.50 17.33 -11.48
CA ASP A 63 -10.13 17.80 -10.13
C ASP A 63 -11.23 17.73 -9.06
N PRO A 64 -12.53 17.94 -9.34
CA PRO A 64 -13.54 17.95 -8.29
C PRO A 64 -13.65 16.61 -7.56
N MET A 65 -13.58 15.50 -8.31
CA MET A 65 -13.62 14.16 -7.72
C MET A 65 -12.35 13.84 -6.94
N SER A 66 -11.17 14.24 -7.45
CA SER A 66 -9.90 14.01 -6.75
C SER A 66 -9.82 14.78 -5.44
N VAL A 67 -10.34 16.01 -5.41
CA VAL A 67 -10.44 16.82 -4.19
C VAL A 67 -11.41 16.18 -3.20
N VAL A 68 -12.58 15.71 -3.63
CA VAL A 68 -13.53 15.00 -2.74
C VAL A 68 -12.89 13.73 -2.17
N PHE A 69 -12.22 12.92 -3.00
CA PHE A 69 -11.51 11.73 -2.51
C PHE A 69 -10.39 12.09 -1.54
N LYS A 70 -9.64 13.16 -1.82
CA LYS A 70 -8.60 13.65 -0.93
C LYS A 70 -9.17 14.11 0.41
N THR A 71 -10.26 14.87 0.41
CA THR A 71 -10.95 15.30 1.63
C THR A 71 -11.48 14.10 2.41
N ALA A 72 -12.04 13.09 1.75
CA ALA A 72 -12.47 11.87 2.39
C ALA A 72 -11.29 11.11 3.02
N LEU A 73 -10.16 10.96 2.30
CA LEU A 73 -8.95 10.33 2.83
C LEU A 73 -8.37 11.10 4.02
N THR A 74 -8.32 12.43 3.94
CA THR A 74 -7.89 13.28 5.05
C THR A 74 -8.79 13.09 6.26
N GLY A 75 -10.11 13.14 6.09
CA GLY A 75 -11.06 12.96 7.19
C GLY A 75 -10.97 11.58 7.83
N ILE A 76 -10.75 10.51 7.04
CA ILE A 76 -10.53 9.17 7.60
C ILE A 76 -9.20 9.10 8.36
N ASN A 77 -8.12 9.67 7.83
CA ASN A 77 -6.83 9.71 8.54
C ASN A 77 -6.92 10.48 9.86
N GLU A 78 -7.62 11.62 9.89
CA GLU A 78 -7.85 12.39 11.12
C GLU A 78 -8.65 11.58 12.15
N ALA A 79 -9.67 10.84 11.71
CA ALA A 79 -10.46 9.98 12.60
C ALA A 79 -9.66 8.79 13.16
N LEU A 80 -8.64 8.32 12.43
CA LEU A 80 -7.80 7.18 12.81
C LEU A 80 -6.50 7.58 13.52
N GLU A 81 -6.18 8.87 13.59
CA GLU A 81 -4.87 9.37 14.05
C GLU A 81 -4.56 8.97 15.50
N ALA A 82 -5.58 8.96 16.37
CA ALA A 82 -5.41 8.63 17.78
C ALA A 82 -4.87 7.20 18.02
N ASP A 83 -5.32 6.24 17.21
CA ASP A 83 -4.99 4.82 17.39
C ASP A 83 -3.85 4.36 16.46
N PHE A 84 -3.79 4.91 15.24
CA PHE A 84 -2.90 4.43 14.18
C PHE A 84 -1.84 5.45 13.75
N GLY A 85 -1.87 6.65 14.34
CA GLY A 85 -0.96 7.74 14.01
C GLY A 85 -1.29 8.43 12.69
N LYS A 86 -0.51 9.46 12.38
CA LYS A 86 -0.64 10.21 11.12
C LYS A 86 -0.50 9.31 9.89
N ASP A 87 -1.26 9.61 8.86
CA ASP A 87 -1.23 8.90 7.57
C ASP A 87 -1.57 7.39 7.67
N ALA A 88 -2.51 7.04 8.56
CA ALA A 88 -2.90 5.66 8.85
C ALA A 88 -3.22 4.83 7.59
N ILE A 89 -3.99 5.39 6.65
CA ILE A 89 -4.34 4.70 5.40
C ILE A 89 -3.10 4.44 4.54
N GLN A 90 -2.21 5.42 4.40
CA GLN A 90 -1.01 5.32 3.58
C GLN A 90 -0.04 4.30 4.18
N ASN A 91 0.11 4.33 5.50
CA ASN A 91 0.91 3.36 6.23
C ASN A 91 0.35 1.95 6.01
N ALA A 92 -0.96 1.75 6.18
CA ALA A 92 -1.61 0.47 5.93
C ALA A 92 -1.42 0.00 4.48
N ALA A 93 -1.61 0.87 3.49
CA ALA A 93 -1.46 0.55 2.08
C ALA A 93 -0.01 0.21 1.68
N SER A 94 0.98 0.77 2.38
CA SER A 94 2.40 0.48 2.13
C SER A 94 2.88 -0.85 2.73
N GLN A 95 2.10 -1.46 3.62
CA GLN A 95 2.41 -2.77 4.17
C GLN A 95 2.17 -3.86 3.12
N ASP A 96 2.96 -4.92 3.21
CA ASP A 96 2.64 -6.17 2.52
C ASP A 96 1.37 -6.75 3.14
N ASN A 97 0.23 -6.59 2.44
CA ASN A 97 -1.08 -7.11 2.85
C ASN A 97 -1.47 -8.36 2.05
N THR A 98 -0.48 -9.07 1.48
CA THR A 98 -0.73 -10.39 0.90
C THR A 98 -1.27 -11.35 1.98
N PRO A 99 -2.04 -12.38 1.58
CA PRO A 99 -2.49 -13.41 2.50
C PRO A 99 -1.36 -14.03 3.32
N GLU A 100 -0.22 -14.25 2.70
CA GLU A 100 0.99 -14.83 3.30
C GLU A 100 1.58 -13.93 4.38
N ALA A 101 1.80 -12.65 4.08
CA ALA A 101 2.37 -11.70 5.04
C ALA A 101 1.43 -11.47 6.23
N THR A 102 0.12 -11.39 5.96
CA THR A 102 -0.88 -11.20 7.01
C THR A 102 -1.01 -12.43 7.90
N ALA A 103 -1.07 -13.63 7.32
CA ALA A 103 -1.08 -14.87 8.08
C ALA A 103 0.19 -15.02 8.94
N ASN A 104 1.35 -14.70 8.38
CA ASN A 104 2.62 -14.74 9.12
C ASN A 104 2.59 -13.80 10.34
N ARG A 105 2.17 -12.54 10.17
CA ARG A 105 2.04 -11.60 11.28
C ARG A 105 1.12 -12.11 12.38
N ILE A 106 -0.04 -12.68 12.03
CA ILE A 106 -1.00 -13.23 12.99
C ILE A 106 -0.40 -14.43 13.74
N VAL A 107 0.21 -15.36 13.01
CA VAL A 107 0.85 -16.54 13.61
C VAL A 107 1.97 -16.11 14.53
N ALA A 108 2.90 -15.29 14.07
CA ALA A 108 4.04 -14.80 14.85
C ALA A 108 3.62 -14.06 16.12
N LEU A 109 2.64 -13.15 16.02
CA LEU A 109 2.10 -12.45 17.18
C LEU A 109 1.48 -13.44 18.17
N SER A 110 0.61 -14.33 17.68
CA SER A 110 -0.14 -15.24 18.54
C SER A 110 0.76 -16.25 19.24
N THR A 111 1.71 -16.85 18.52
CA THR A 111 2.62 -17.87 19.08
C THR A 111 3.78 -17.26 19.88
N GLY A 112 4.08 -15.98 19.68
CA GLY A 112 5.12 -15.26 20.42
C GLY A 112 4.89 -15.23 21.94
N PHE A 113 3.65 -15.43 22.39
CA PHE A 113 3.30 -15.49 23.80
C PHE A 113 3.57 -16.85 24.47
N TYR A 114 3.95 -17.88 23.71
CA TYR A 114 4.05 -19.25 24.24
C TYR A 114 5.07 -19.37 25.40
N GLU A 115 6.25 -18.76 25.25
CA GLU A 115 7.27 -18.76 26.31
C GLU A 115 6.82 -18.02 27.58
N ALA A 116 6.00 -16.98 27.42
CA ALA A 116 5.39 -16.29 28.57
C ALA A 116 4.35 -17.18 29.23
N TYR A 117 3.52 -17.86 28.43
CA TYR A 117 2.50 -18.80 28.90
C TYR A 117 3.09 -19.95 29.71
N LYS A 118 4.18 -20.58 29.23
CA LYS A 118 4.89 -21.64 29.98
C LYS A 118 5.34 -21.18 31.36
N ARG A 119 5.95 -20.00 31.45
CA ARG A 119 6.45 -19.43 32.72
C ARG A 119 5.33 -19.12 33.71
N GLN A 120 4.14 -18.79 33.23
CA GLN A 120 2.97 -18.51 34.06
C GLN A 120 2.23 -19.78 34.52
N ASN A 121 2.54 -20.95 33.93
CA ASN A 121 1.94 -22.23 34.27
C ASN A 121 3.00 -23.24 34.75
N PRO A 122 3.77 -22.93 35.82
CA PRO A 122 4.80 -23.84 36.32
C PRO A 122 4.14 -25.10 36.89
N GLY A 123 4.40 -26.25 36.27
CA GLY A 123 3.89 -27.56 36.71
C GLY A 123 3.01 -28.28 35.70
N GLN A 124 2.67 -27.67 34.56
CA GLN A 124 2.14 -28.40 33.41
C GLN A 124 3.29 -29.09 32.66
N ASP A 125 3.04 -30.31 32.17
CA ASP A 125 3.94 -30.93 31.20
C ASP A 125 3.92 -30.16 29.87
N ASP A 126 5.01 -30.26 29.11
CA ASP A 126 5.21 -29.47 27.90
C ASP A 126 4.13 -29.73 26.83
N GLU A 127 3.60 -30.95 26.74
CA GLU A 127 2.57 -31.28 25.75
C GLU A 127 1.20 -30.72 26.16
N THR A 128 0.81 -30.85 27.42
CA THR A 128 -0.42 -30.26 27.96
C THR A 128 -0.38 -28.73 27.87
N ALA A 129 0.75 -28.11 28.21
CA ALA A 129 0.93 -26.67 28.10
C ALA A 129 0.77 -26.19 26.66
N LEU A 130 1.38 -26.88 25.69
CA LEU A 130 1.24 -26.58 24.27
C LEU A 130 -0.21 -26.73 23.79
N ASN A 131 -0.87 -27.84 24.13
CA ASN A 131 -2.25 -28.10 23.69
C ASN A 131 -3.22 -27.05 24.24
N ASN A 132 -3.12 -26.70 25.52
CA ASN A 132 -3.96 -25.69 26.16
C ASN A 132 -3.74 -24.29 25.57
N PHE A 133 -2.47 -23.93 25.33
CA PHE A 133 -2.10 -22.68 24.69
C PHE A 133 -2.68 -22.61 23.27
N MET A 134 -2.44 -23.64 22.46
CA MET A 134 -2.90 -23.67 21.07
C MET A 134 -4.42 -23.68 20.96
N ASP A 135 -5.14 -24.35 21.86
CA ASP A 135 -6.61 -24.32 21.91
C ASP A 135 -7.12 -22.90 22.20
N THR A 136 -6.53 -22.22 23.18
CA THR A 136 -6.88 -20.84 23.53
C THR A 136 -6.62 -19.88 22.37
N VAL A 137 -5.42 -19.96 21.78
CA VAL A 137 -5.02 -19.11 20.65
C VAL A 137 -5.92 -19.35 19.44
N LYS A 138 -6.15 -20.62 19.07
CA LYS A 138 -7.03 -20.97 17.94
C LYS A 138 -8.44 -20.45 18.13
N LYS A 139 -9.02 -20.58 19.33
CA LYS A 139 -10.35 -20.03 19.64
C LYS A 139 -10.40 -18.51 19.50
N GLY A 140 -9.41 -17.80 20.03
CA GLY A 140 -9.33 -16.33 19.92
C GLY A 140 -9.22 -15.85 18.48
N VAL A 141 -8.36 -16.50 17.69
CA VAL A 141 -8.17 -16.15 16.28
C VAL A 141 -9.40 -16.52 15.44
N GLU A 142 -10.01 -17.67 15.69
CA GLU A 142 -11.26 -18.10 15.04
C GLU A 142 -12.39 -17.09 15.27
N GLN A 143 -12.55 -16.64 16.52
CA GLN A 143 -13.55 -15.65 16.87
C GLN A 143 -13.26 -14.32 16.17
N GLY A 144 -12.03 -13.80 16.29
CA GLY A 144 -11.66 -12.53 15.66
C GLY A 144 -11.79 -12.57 14.13
N PHE A 145 -11.48 -13.71 13.49
CA PHE A 145 -11.66 -13.88 12.06
C PHE A 145 -13.13 -13.83 11.64
N LYS A 146 -14.02 -14.51 12.38
CA LYS A 146 -15.47 -14.48 12.12
C LYS A 146 -16.05 -13.07 12.30
N GLU A 147 -15.68 -12.39 13.37
CA GLU A 147 -16.13 -11.03 13.65
C GLU A 147 -15.66 -10.06 12.56
N ALA A 148 -14.38 -10.10 12.20
CA ALA A 148 -13.82 -9.28 11.14
C ALA A 148 -14.49 -9.55 9.79
N ARG A 149 -14.72 -10.83 9.45
CA ARG A 149 -15.44 -11.20 8.22
C ARG A 149 -16.86 -10.65 8.22
N SER A 150 -17.60 -10.77 9.34
CA SER A 150 -18.96 -10.24 9.45
C SER A 150 -19.01 -8.72 9.27
N ILE A 151 -18.03 -7.98 9.79
CA ILE A 151 -17.92 -6.53 9.58
C ILE A 151 -17.71 -6.22 8.09
N LEU A 152 -16.79 -6.91 7.42
CA LEU A 152 -16.53 -6.73 5.99
C LEU A 152 -17.72 -7.14 5.12
N GLU A 153 -18.48 -8.16 5.53
CA GLU A 153 -19.75 -8.54 4.91
C GLU A 153 -20.79 -7.43 5.05
N GLY A 154 -20.89 -6.81 6.23
CA GLY A 154 -21.76 -5.67 6.49
C GLY A 154 -21.43 -4.46 5.59
N PHE A 155 -20.15 -4.25 5.28
CA PHE A 155 -19.72 -3.24 4.31
C PHE A 155 -19.94 -3.64 2.84
N LYS A 156 -20.40 -4.87 2.58
CA LYS A 156 -20.61 -5.44 1.24
C LYS A 156 -19.36 -5.40 0.35
N VAL A 157 -18.18 -5.46 0.97
CA VAL A 157 -16.90 -5.46 0.25
C VAL A 157 -16.37 -6.86 -0.05
N LEU A 158 -16.92 -7.90 0.57
CA LEU A 158 -16.52 -9.31 0.39
C LEU A 158 -16.95 -9.89 -0.95
N ASN A 159 -16.33 -9.42 -2.03
CA ASN A 159 -16.59 -9.92 -3.38
C ASN A 159 -15.27 -10.26 -4.08
N GLY A 160 -15.33 -11.25 -4.97
CA GLY A 160 -14.22 -11.62 -5.85
C GLY A 160 -12.93 -11.96 -5.10
N GLU A 161 -11.84 -11.34 -5.53
CA GLU A 161 -10.48 -11.59 -5.03
C GLU A 161 -10.33 -11.34 -3.52
N LEU A 162 -11.01 -10.33 -2.96
CA LEU A 162 -10.89 -10.02 -1.54
C LEU A 162 -11.39 -11.18 -0.67
N SER A 163 -12.53 -11.79 -1.02
CA SER A 163 -13.05 -12.95 -0.29
C SER A 163 -12.07 -14.12 -0.37
N ALA A 164 -11.56 -14.42 -1.56
CA ALA A 164 -10.61 -15.51 -1.76
C ALA A 164 -9.30 -15.29 -0.98
N ASN A 165 -8.80 -14.06 -0.93
CA ASN A 165 -7.60 -13.71 -0.17
C ASN A 165 -7.83 -13.84 1.35
N ILE A 166 -9.01 -13.48 1.85
CA ILE A 166 -9.38 -13.66 3.25
C ILE A 166 -9.44 -15.15 3.62
N ASP A 167 -10.08 -15.97 2.79
CA ASP A 167 -10.15 -17.43 2.98
C ASP A 167 -8.74 -18.05 2.97
N LYS A 168 -7.91 -17.67 1.99
CA LYS A 168 -6.51 -18.11 1.90
C LYS A 168 -5.70 -17.70 3.14
N THR A 169 -5.90 -16.49 3.65
CA THR A 169 -5.22 -16.01 4.86
C THR A 169 -5.56 -16.92 6.05
N TYR A 170 -6.82 -17.30 6.20
CA TYR A 170 -7.27 -18.19 7.26
C TYR A 170 -6.67 -19.59 7.16
N ASP A 171 -6.62 -20.17 5.97
CA ASP A 171 -5.98 -21.48 5.74
C ASP A 171 -4.48 -21.44 6.09
N LEU A 172 -3.79 -20.36 5.71
CA LEU A 172 -2.38 -20.16 6.03
C LEU A 172 -2.14 -19.99 7.54
N ILE A 173 -3.05 -19.32 8.26
CA ILE A 173 -2.99 -19.20 9.72
C ILE A 173 -3.13 -20.58 10.37
N GLN A 174 -4.13 -21.37 9.96
CA GLN A 174 -4.33 -22.72 10.48
C GLN A 174 -3.11 -23.61 10.24
N LYS A 175 -2.54 -23.52 9.03
CA LYS A 175 -1.29 -24.21 8.70
C LYS A 175 -0.14 -23.74 9.59
N GLY A 176 0.06 -22.44 9.76
CA GLY A 176 1.12 -21.89 10.60
C GLY A 176 1.02 -22.32 12.06
N PHE A 177 -0.21 -22.45 12.59
CA PHE A 177 -0.44 -23.03 13.92
C PHE A 177 -0.13 -24.51 14.00
N ALA A 178 -0.44 -25.29 12.96
CA ALA A 178 -0.06 -26.69 12.90
C ALA A 178 1.47 -26.85 12.84
N ASP A 179 2.14 -26.06 12.00
CA ASP A 179 3.59 -26.04 11.85
C ASP A 179 4.29 -25.66 13.15
N PHE A 180 3.79 -24.63 13.85
CA PHE A 180 4.30 -24.23 15.16
C PHE A 180 4.18 -25.35 16.19
N ALA A 181 2.99 -25.96 16.31
CA ALA A 181 2.78 -27.05 17.26
C ALA A 181 3.67 -28.26 16.95
N ALA A 182 3.89 -28.58 15.67
CA ALA A 182 4.82 -29.63 15.26
C ALA A 182 6.27 -29.29 15.63
N ALA A 183 6.71 -28.04 15.42
CA ALA A 183 8.05 -27.59 15.76
C ALA A 183 8.32 -27.66 17.28
N GLN A 184 7.32 -27.41 18.12
CA GLN A 184 7.44 -27.53 19.58
C GLN A 184 7.48 -28.98 20.08
N LYS A 185 6.94 -29.93 19.30
CA LYS A 185 6.95 -31.37 19.62
C LYS A 185 8.18 -32.11 19.07
N ALA A 186 8.86 -31.52 18.08
CA ALA A 186 10.11 -32.07 17.58
C ALA A 186 11.21 -31.95 18.65
N PRO A 187 12.05 -32.98 18.85
CA PRO A 187 13.26 -32.82 19.66
C PRO A 187 14.08 -31.66 19.10
N PRO A 188 14.81 -30.89 19.93
CA PRO A 188 15.68 -29.85 19.43
C PRO A 188 16.67 -30.49 18.46
N ALA A 189 16.50 -30.21 17.16
CA ALA A 189 17.49 -30.54 16.16
C ALA A 189 18.79 -29.89 16.63
N GLY A 190 19.84 -30.73 16.70
CA GLY A 190 21.04 -30.48 17.47
C GLY A 190 21.61 -29.08 17.33
N ALA A 191 22.11 -28.58 18.46
CA ALA A 191 23.16 -27.59 18.48
C ALA A 191 24.38 -28.15 17.74
N GLU A 192 24.44 -27.97 16.43
CA GLU A 192 25.69 -28.08 15.67
C GLU A 192 26.08 -26.70 15.17
N ALA A 193 27.16 -26.22 15.77
CA ALA A 193 27.95 -25.13 15.24
C ALA A 193 28.61 -25.56 13.93
N THR A 194 28.28 -24.88 12.84
CA THR A 194 29.18 -24.76 11.68
C THR A 194 29.18 -23.31 11.24
N GLY A 195 30.32 -22.65 11.46
CA GLY A 195 30.55 -21.27 11.08
C GLY A 195 30.95 -21.09 9.61
N ALA A 196 31.23 -19.81 9.31
CA ALA A 196 31.73 -19.21 8.06
C ALA A 196 30.63 -18.90 7.02
N VAL A 197 30.48 -17.70 6.45
CA VAL A 197 31.41 -16.59 6.14
C VAL A 197 30.64 -15.26 6.17
N GLY A 198 31.27 -14.18 6.65
CA GLY A 198 30.65 -12.87 6.82
C GLY A 198 30.61 -11.96 5.59
N VAL A 199 29.90 -10.84 5.74
CA VAL A 199 30.19 -9.55 5.09
C VAL A 199 29.91 -8.43 6.09
N SER A 200 30.92 -7.58 6.25
CA SER A 200 30.98 -6.36 7.06
C SER A 200 29.84 -5.38 6.82
N ALA A 201 29.32 -4.80 7.91
CA ALA A 201 28.94 -3.39 7.97
C ALA A 201 28.97 -2.93 9.43
N ALA A 202 30.13 -2.42 9.85
CA ALA A 202 30.28 -1.74 11.13
C ALA A 202 29.60 -0.37 11.07
N VAL A 203 28.53 -0.19 11.84
CA VAL A 203 28.03 1.12 12.27
C VAL A 203 28.24 1.19 13.78
N THR A 204 29.24 1.96 14.19
CA THR A 204 29.52 2.32 15.57
C THR A 204 28.51 3.35 16.07
N PRO A 205 27.86 3.16 17.22
CA PRO A 205 27.39 4.25 18.04
C PRO A 205 28.41 4.56 19.15
N LYS A 206 28.93 5.79 19.12
CA LYS A 206 29.75 6.42 20.15
C LYS A 206 28.91 6.64 21.41
N ALA A 207 29.30 6.03 22.53
CA ALA A 207 28.85 6.39 23.88
C ALA A 207 29.95 7.21 24.60
N PRO A 208 29.60 8.23 25.41
CA PRO A 208 30.57 9.06 26.10
C PRO A 208 31.16 8.35 27.33
N GLY A 209 32.44 8.63 27.57
CA GLY A 209 33.30 7.88 28.48
C GLY A 209 33.07 8.13 29.97
N ASN A 210 33.37 7.10 30.75
CA ASN A 210 33.75 7.20 32.15
C ASN A 210 35.23 6.85 32.25
N GLY A 211 36.04 7.81 32.70
CA GLY A 211 37.45 7.63 32.98
C GLY A 211 37.65 6.92 34.32
N ASP A 212 38.45 5.87 34.29
CA ASP A 212 39.16 5.36 35.45
C ASP A 212 40.64 5.25 35.07
N SER A 213 41.49 5.98 35.79
CA SER A 213 42.94 5.90 35.70
C SER A 213 43.52 6.02 37.10
N GLY A 214 43.61 4.87 37.76
CA GLY A 214 44.81 4.38 38.41
C GLY A 214 45.57 5.33 39.33
N ALA A 215 45.23 5.32 40.61
CA ALA A 215 46.10 5.79 41.68
C ALA A 215 46.95 4.62 42.19
N GLY A 216 48.27 4.69 41.94
CA GLY A 216 49.26 3.81 42.55
C GLY A 216 50.50 4.60 42.92
N VAL A 217 50.58 5.11 44.16
CA VAL A 217 51.81 5.63 44.76
C VAL A 217 51.81 5.45 46.29
N ARG A 218 52.65 4.51 46.75
CA ARG A 218 53.60 4.53 47.89
C ARG A 218 53.14 4.97 49.30
N GLN A 219 53.33 4.03 50.23
CA GLN A 219 54.15 4.12 51.45
C GLN A 219 53.87 5.28 52.44
N ILE A 220 53.59 4.92 53.71
CA ILE A 220 54.41 5.19 54.93
C ILE A 220 53.51 5.07 56.19
N ASP A 221 53.86 4.07 57.00
CA ASP A 221 53.76 3.87 58.46
C ASP A 221 52.44 4.05 59.27
N PRO A 222 52.17 3.11 60.22
CA PRO A 222 51.27 3.30 61.38
C PRO A 222 52.09 3.81 62.59
N PRO A 223 51.60 3.84 63.84
CA PRO A 223 50.25 3.87 64.43
C PRO A 223 50.10 5.09 65.40
N ALA A 224 48.94 5.27 66.05
CA ALA A 224 48.88 5.66 67.47
C ALA A 224 47.43 5.82 67.99
N VAL A 225 47.15 5.02 69.03
CA VAL A 225 46.18 5.17 70.14
C VAL A 225 44.69 5.16 69.79
#